data_AF-B4NUC3-F1
#
_entry.id   AF-B4NUC3-F1
#
_cell.length_a   1.000
_cell.length_b   1.000
_cell.length_c   1.000
_cell.angle_alpha   90.00
_cell.angle_beta   90.00
_cell.angle_gamma   90.00
#
_symmetry.space_group_name_H-M   'P 1'
#
loop_
_entity.id
_entity.type
_entity.pdbx_description
1 polymer ?
#
loop_
_entity_poly.entity_id
_entity_poly.type
_entity_poly.pdbx_seq_one_letter_code
_entity_poly.pdbx_strand_id
1 'polypeptide(L)'
;MDKMRILKESRPEIIVGGKYRVIRKIGSGSFGDIYLGMSIQSGEEVAIKMESAHARHPQLLYEAKLYRILSGGVGFPRIRHHGKEKNFNTLVMDLLGPSLEDLFNFCTRHFTIKTVLMLVDQMIGRLEYIHLKCFIHRDIKPDNFLMGIVGTAISSS
;
A
#
# COMPACT_ATOMS: atom_id res chain seq x y z
N MET A 1 -0.32 50.43 4.20
CA MET A 1 -0.57 49.28 5.09
C MET A 1 -0.20 48.03 4.34
N ASP A 2 1.10 47.77 4.36
CA ASP A 2 1.81 46.66 3.78
C ASP A 2 1.34 45.26 4.24
N LYS A 3 1.43 44.34 3.27
CA LYS A 3 1.88 42.93 3.37
C LYS A 3 1.03 41.89 4.12
N MET A 4 1.10 40.68 3.54
CA MET A 4 0.76 39.34 4.05
C MET A 4 -0.72 38.93 3.86
N ARG A 5 -1.08 37.91 3.06
CA ARG A 5 -0.45 36.58 2.99
C ARG A 5 -0.58 35.91 1.61
N ILE A 6 0.58 35.76 0.97
CA ILE A 6 1.13 34.51 0.42
C ILE A 6 0.28 33.82 -0.65
N LEU A 7 0.68 34.02 -1.91
CA LEU A 7 0.57 33.02 -2.97
C LEU A 7 1.10 31.70 -2.40
N LYS A 8 0.22 30.74 -2.09
CA LYS A 8 0.66 29.35 -1.91
C LYS A 8 1.29 28.96 -3.23
N GLU A 9 2.61 28.87 -3.29
CA GLU A 9 3.29 28.13 -4.34
C GLU A 9 2.62 26.76 -4.40
N SER A 10 1.82 26.53 -5.44
CA SER A 10 1.23 25.21 -5.67
C SER A 10 2.41 24.29 -5.95
N ARG A 11 2.73 23.43 -4.98
CA ARG A 11 3.68 22.35 -5.21
C ARG A 11 3.26 21.66 -6.52
N PRO A 12 4.18 21.42 -7.46
CA PRO A 12 3.83 20.83 -8.75
C PRO A 12 3.10 19.52 -8.49
N GLU A 13 1.89 19.43 -9.03
CA GLU A 13 1.03 18.26 -8.89
C GLU A 13 1.74 17.06 -9.51
N ILE A 14 1.92 15.99 -8.73
CA ILE A 14 2.53 14.75 -9.22
C ILE A 14 1.40 13.85 -9.68
N ILE A 15 1.38 13.55 -10.97
CA ILE A 15 0.43 12.63 -11.59
C ILE A 15 1.21 11.41 -12.08
N VAL A 16 1.03 10.27 -11.41
CA VAL A 16 1.69 9.02 -11.77
C VAL A 16 0.97 8.37 -12.94
N GLY A 17 1.72 8.07 -14.01
CA GLY A 17 1.21 7.35 -15.18
C GLY A 17 0.06 8.07 -15.89
N GLY A 18 -0.02 9.41 -15.75
CA GLY A 18 -1.08 10.25 -16.31
C GLY A 18 -2.49 10.01 -15.73
N LYS A 19 -2.63 9.18 -14.69
CA LYS A 19 -3.94 8.70 -14.20
C LYS A 19 -4.18 8.87 -12.72
N TYR A 20 -3.11 8.93 -11.90
CA TYR A 20 -3.23 8.92 -10.45
C TYR A 20 -2.56 10.15 -9.85
N ARG A 21 -3.36 11.03 -9.26
CA ARG A 21 -2.89 12.21 -8.54
C ARG A 21 -2.35 11.78 -7.18
N VAL A 22 -1.13 12.17 -6.84
CA VAL A 22 -0.56 12.00 -5.49
C VAL A 22 -1.15 13.08 -4.58
N ILE A 23 -1.70 12.69 -3.43
CA ILE A 23 -2.38 13.60 -2.49
C ILE A 23 -1.49 13.91 -1.28
N ARG A 24 -1.19 12.91 -0.45
CA ARG A 24 -0.40 13.08 0.78
C ARG A 24 0.34 11.81 1.14
N LYS A 25 1.47 11.95 1.84
CA LYS A 25 2.19 10.80 2.39
C LYS A 25 1.34 10.17 3.51
N ILE A 26 1.25 8.84 3.51
CA ILE A 26 0.51 8.06 4.52
C ILE A 26 1.39 7.05 5.26
N GLY A 27 2.58 6.75 4.73
CA GLY A 27 3.51 5.85 5.40
C GLY A 27 4.92 5.95 4.81
N SER A 28 5.86 5.31 5.48
CA SER A 28 7.21 5.09 4.96
C SER A 28 7.54 3.61 5.12
N GLY A 29 8.06 2.99 4.07
CA GLY A 29 8.61 1.64 4.11
C GLY A 29 10.14 1.68 4.11
N SER A 30 10.78 0.51 4.19
CA SER A 30 12.24 0.38 4.19
C SER A 30 12.93 0.93 2.93
N PHE A 31 12.21 1.01 1.81
CA PHE A 31 12.77 1.33 0.49
C PHE A 31 12.16 2.58 -0.16
N GLY A 32 11.23 3.25 0.53
CA GLY A 32 10.54 4.40 -0.04
C GLY A 32 9.32 4.81 0.74
N ASP A 33 8.56 5.73 0.17
CA ASP A 33 7.40 6.34 0.81
C ASP A 33 6.11 5.84 0.19
N ILE A 34 5.06 5.78 1.00
CA ILE A 34 3.71 5.41 0.57
C ILE A 34 2.83 6.66 0.65
N TYR A 35 2.13 6.95 -0.43
CA TYR A 35 1.23 8.09 -0.56
C TYR A 35 -0.19 7.63 -0.80
N LEU A 36 -1.15 8.36 -0.22
CA LEU A 36 -2.52 8.36 -0.70
C LEU A 36 -2.53 9.04 -2.07
N GLY A 37 -3.14 8.39 -3.04
CA GLY A 37 -3.45 8.96 -4.33
C GLY A 37 -4.91 8.79 -4.68
N MET A 38 -5.31 9.38 -5.79
CA MET A 38 -6.66 9.28 -6.32
C MET A 38 -6.62 9.13 -7.84
N SER A 39 -7.39 8.18 -8.35
CA SER A 39 -7.63 8.05 -9.79
C SER A 39 -8.36 9.29 -10.29
N ILE A 40 -7.78 9.99 -11.25
CA ILE A 40 -8.35 11.20 -11.85
C ILE A 40 -9.65 10.87 -12.60
N GLN A 41 -9.75 9.65 -13.15
CA GLN A 41 -10.90 9.22 -13.95
C GLN A 41 -12.09 8.76 -13.09
N SER A 42 -11.83 8.00 -12.03
CA SER A 42 -12.89 7.38 -11.22
C SER A 42 -13.13 8.04 -9.87
N GLY A 43 -12.21 8.90 -9.40
CA GLY A 43 -12.22 9.42 -8.04
C GLY A 43 -11.83 8.39 -6.97
N GLU A 44 -11.50 7.16 -7.36
CA GLU A 44 -11.15 6.09 -6.43
C GLU A 44 -9.79 6.34 -5.76
N GLU A 45 -9.74 6.15 -4.44
CA GLU A 45 -8.52 6.26 -3.66
C GLU A 45 -7.59 5.04 -3.87
N VAL A 46 -6.29 5.30 -3.92
CA VAL A 46 -5.25 4.29 -4.16
C VAL A 46 -4.04 4.51 -3.26
N ALA A 47 -3.27 3.45 -3.02
CA ALA A 47 -1.93 3.58 -2.45
C ALA A 47 -0.89 3.70 -3.56
N ILE A 48 0.00 4.68 -3.47
CA ILE A 48 1.11 4.92 -4.40
C ILE A 48 2.41 4.77 -3.63
N LYS A 49 3.12 3.67 -3.84
CA LYS A 49 4.46 3.47 -3.32
C LYS A 49 5.47 4.09 -4.29
N MET A 50 6.39 4.89 -3.75
CA MET A 50 7.41 5.60 -4.52
C MET A 50 8.79 5.34 -3.94
N GLU A 51 9.71 4.91 -4.80
CA GLU A 51 11.12 4.67 -4.49
C GLU A 51 11.98 5.53 -5.41
N SER A 52 13.10 6.07 -4.92
CA SER A 52 14.03 6.80 -5.79
C SER A 52 14.54 5.89 -6.91
N ALA A 53 14.48 6.34 -8.15
CA ALA A 53 15.05 5.63 -9.29
C ALA A 53 16.58 5.46 -9.18
N HIS A 54 17.22 6.19 -8.28
CA HIS A 54 18.65 6.14 -7.97
C HIS A 54 18.94 5.46 -6.61
N ALA A 55 17.96 4.74 -6.04
CA ALA A 55 18.19 3.95 -4.83
C ALA A 55 19.34 2.97 -5.05
N ARG A 56 20.21 2.79 -4.04
CA ARG A 56 21.33 1.84 -4.12
C ARG A 56 20.86 0.39 -4.34
N HIS A 57 19.69 0.06 -3.80
CA HIS A 57 19.09 -1.26 -3.91
C HIS A 57 17.60 -1.11 -4.27
N PRO A 58 17.26 -0.88 -5.56
CA PRO A 58 15.88 -0.68 -5.97
C PRO A 58 15.11 -2.01 -5.89
N GLN A 59 13.99 -2.02 -5.16
CA GLN A 59 13.19 -3.23 -4.93
C GLN A 59 11.78 -3.13 -5.50
N LEU A 60 11.31 -1.93 -5.81
CA LEU A 60 9.90 -1.70 -6.12
C LEU A 60 9.46 -2.39 -7.43
N LEU A 61 10.35 -2.51 -8.41
CA LEU A 61 10.07 -3.23 -9.66
C LEU A 61 9.94 -4.75 -9.42
N TYR A 62 10.75 -5.30 -8.52
CA TYR A 62 10.65 -6.71 -8.15
C TYR A 62 9.37 -6.98 -7.38
N GLU A 63 9.02 -6.11 -6.44
CA GLU A 63 7.75 -6.15 -5.71
C GLU A 63 6.54 -6.09 -6.66
N ALA A 64 6.55 -5.21 -7.67
CA ALA A 64 5.51 -5.16 -8.69
C ALA A 64 5.34 -6.48 -9.46
N LYS A 65 6.46 -7.18 -9.76
CA LYS A 65 6.44 -8.50 -10.40
C LYS A 65 5.85 -9.57 -9.46
N LEU A 66 6.23 -9.55 -8.17
CA LEU A 66 5.69 -10.47 -7.18
C LEU A 66 4.18 -10.33 -7.04
N TYR A 67 3.67 -9.10 -6.92
CA TYR A 67 2.22 -8.88 -6.85
C TYR A 67 1.48 -9.39 -8.10
N ARG A 68 2.09 -9.32 -9.29
CA ARG A 68 1.49 -9.90 -10.51
C ARG A 68 1.41 -11.42 -10.44
N ILE A 69 2.40 -12.09 -9.85
CA ILE A 69 2.38 -13.56 -9.64
C ILE A 69 1.35 -13.96 -8.58
N LEU A 70 1.20 -13.14 -7.54
CA LEU A 70 0.25 -13.35 -6.46
C LEU A 70 -1.19 -12.93 -6.84
N SER A 71 -1.38 -12.27 -7.98
CA SER A 71 -2.69 -11.83 -8.47
C SER A 71 -3.70 -12.97 -8.53
N GLY A 72 -4.96 -12.68 -8.21
CA GLY A 72 -6.03 -13.67 -8.07
C GLY A 72 -6.10 -14.34 -6.69
N GLY A 73 -5.10 -14.13 -5.83
CA GLY A 73 -5.15 -14.59 -4.44
C GLY A 73 -6.04 -13.71 -3.58
N VAL A 74 -6.87 -14.32 -2.74
CA VAL A 74 -7.65 -13.59 -1.73
C VAL A 74 -6.70 -12.91 -0.73
N GLY A 75 -6.98 -11.66 -0.39
CA GLY A 75 -6.20 -10.88 0.58
C GLY A 75 -4.88 -10.33 0.05
N PHE A 76 -4.67 -10.30 -1.26
CA PHE A 76 -3.55 -9.61 -1.90
C PHE A 76 -4.03 -8.34 -2.63
N PRO A 77 -3.41 -7.16 -2.40
CA PRO A 77 -3.70 -5.94 -3.13
C PRO A 77 -3.60 -6.11 -4.65
N ARG A 78 -4.54 -5.52 -5.40
CA ARG A 78 -4.44 -5.48 -6.86
C ARG A 78 -3.50 -4.37 -7.28
N ILE A 79 -2.64 -4.67 -8.26
CA ILE A 79 -1.79 -3.68 -8.91
C ILE A 79 -2.56 -3.01 -10.03
N ARG A 80 -2.61 -1.68 -9.98
CA ARG A 80 -3.33 -0.83 -10.94
C ARG A 80 -2.39 -0.22 -11.96
N HIS A 81 -1.16 0.08 -11.54
CA HIS A 81 -0.11 0.62 -12.39
C HIS A 81 1.26 0.41 -11.75
N HIS A 82 2.29 0.29 -12.58
CA HIS A 82 3.68 0.37 -12.15
C HIS A 82 4.49 1.04 -13.27
N GLY A 83 5.52 1.81 -12.92
CA GLY A 83 6.29 2.54 -13.91
C GLY A 83 7.36 3.44 -13.30
N LYS A 84 7.92 4.31 -14.13
CA LYS A 84 8.86 5.34 -13.71
C LYS A 84 8.21 6.70 -13.92
N GLU A 85 8.17 7.51 -12.87
CA GLU A 85 7.67 8.89 -12.90
C GLU A 85 8.81 9.83 -12.48
N LYS A 86 9.33 10.60 -13.45
CA LYS A 86 10.54 11.44 -13.26
C LYS A 86 11.71 10.64 -12.65
N ASN A 87 12.08 10.96 -11.42
CA ASN A 87 13.18 10.35 -10.67
C ASN A 87 12.73 9.26 -9.70
N PHE A 88 11.51 8.73 -9.85
CA PHE A 88 10.95 7.72 -8.96
C PHE A 88 10.47 6.51 -9.73
N ASN A 89 10.72 5.32 -9.19
CA ASN A 89 9.93 4.14 -9.50
C ASN A 89 8.61 4.23 -8.72
N THR A 90 7.50 3.86 -9.35
CA THR A 90 6.16 3.97 -8.76
C THR A 90 5.39 2.66 -8.89
N LEU A 91 4.60 2.36 -7.87
CA LEU A 91 3.69 1.23 -7.82
C LEU A 91 2.35 1.72 -7.25
N VAL A 92 1.30 1.65 -8.07
CA VAL A 92 -0.07 2.00 -7.68
C VAL A 92 -0.84 0.71 -7.41
N MET A 93 -1.41 0.62 -6.22
CA MET A 93 -2.16 -0.54 -5.75
C MET A 93 -3.41 -0.12 -4.99
N ASP A 94 -4.26 -1.11 -4.67
CA ASP A 94 -5.40 -0.88 -3.78
C ASP A 94 -4.96 -0.21 -2.48
N LEU A 95 -5.70 0.83 -2.06
CA LEU A 95 -5.53 1.39 -0.73
C LEU A 95 -6.11 0.39 0.29
N LEU A 96 -5.37 0.13 1.36
CA LEU A 96 -5.80 -0.72 2.46
C LEU A 96 -6.04 0.11 3.73
N GLY A 97 -6.71 -0.52 4.69
CA GLY A 97 -6.94 0.01 6.03
C GLY A 97 -5.72 -0.11 6.94
N PRO A 98 -5.92 0.01 8.27
CA PRO A 98 -4.84 -0.05 9.24
C PRO A 98 -4.15 -1.42 9.28
N SER A 99 -2.87 -1.43 9.68
CA SER A 99 -2.13 -2.65 9.94
C SER A 99 -2.56 -3.31 11.25
N LEU A 100 -2.16 -4.57 11.46
CA LEU A 100 -2.36 -5.22 12.76
C LEU A 100 -1.57 -4.55 13.87
N GLU A 101 -0.42 -3.93 13.59
CA GLU A 101 0.32 -3.14 14.59
C GLU A 101 -0.47 -1.89 15.00
N ASP A 102 -1.07 -1.18 14.04
CA ASP A 102 -1.92 -0.01 14.32
C ASP A 102 -3.12 -0.41 15.18
N LEU A 103 -3.79 -1.51 14.82
CA LEU A 103 -4.94 -2.03 15.57
C LEU A 103 -4.55 -2.55 16.95
N PHE A 104 -3.37 -3.15 17.07
CA PHE A 104 -2.86 -3.63 18.36
C PHE A 104 -2.60 -2.45 19.30
N ASN A 105 -1.99 -1.38 18.80
CA ASN A 105 -1.80 -0.15 19.56
C ASN A 105 -3.13 0.53 19.90
N PHE A 106 -4.09 0.56 18.98
CA PHE A 106 -5.46 1.04 19.24
C PHE A 106 -6.13 0.27 20.37
N CYS A 107 -5.95 -1.05 20.43
CA CYS A 107 -6.46 -1.92 21.49
C CYS A 107 -5.57 -1.96 22.74
N THR A 108 -4.83 -0.89 23.04
CA THR A 108 -3.94 -0.80 24.21
C THR A 108 -2.92 -1.93 24.31
N ARG A 109 -2.42 -2.39 23.17
CA ARG A 109 -1.45 -3.49 23.02
C ARG A 109 -1.96 -4.81 23.60
N HIS A 110 -3.25 -5.08 23.42
CA HIS A 110 -3.85 -6.33 23.82
C HIS A 110 -4.96 -6.75 22.86
N PHE A 111 -4.88 -7.98 22.35
CA PHE A 111 -5.97 -8.62 21.63
C PHE A 111 -6.54 -9.77 22.45
N THR A 112 -7.86 -9.96 22.35
CA THR A 112 -8.51 -11.14 22.95
C THR A 112 -8.06 -12.40 22.21
N ILE A 113 -8.12 -13.56 22.89
CA ILE A 113 -7.82 -14.84 22.25
C ILE A 113 -8.69 -15.10 21.02
N LYS A 114 -9.97 -14.70 21.07
CA LYS A 114 -10.88 -14.81 19.93
C LYS A 114 -10.35 -14.02 18.71
N THR A 115 -9.93 -12.78 18.91
CA THR A 115 -9.33 -11.94 17.87
C THR A 115 -8.07 -12.58 17.29
N VAL A 116 -7.16 -13.05 18.16
CA VAL A 116 -5.91 -13.69 17.73
C VAL A 116 -6.19 -14.93 16.87
N LEU A 117 -7.10 -15.81 17.29
CA LEU A 117 -7.44 -17.03 16.53
C LEU A 117 -8.04 -16.69 15.16
N MET A 118 -8.93 -15.71 15.08
CA MET A 118 -9.52 -15.26 13.80
C MET A 118 -8.48 -14.62 12.86
N LEU A 119 -7.48 -13.94 13.41
CA LEU A 119 -6.38 -13.38 12.62
C LEU A 119 -5.47 -14.48 12.10
N VAL A 120 -5.04 -15.40 12.97
CA VAL A 120 -4.13 -16.50 12.63
C VAL A 120 -4.71 -17.39 11.53
N ASP A 121 -6.00 -17.73 11.60
CA ASP A 121 -6.71 -18.51 10.57
C ASP A 121 -6.53 -17.89 9.17
N GLN A 122 -6.77 -16.59 9.05
CA GLN A 122 -6.58 -15.88 7.78
C GLN A 122 -5.10 -15.71 7.39
N MET A 123 -4.23 -15.39 8.35
CA MET A 123 -2.80 -15.16 8.11
C MET A 123 -2.12 -16.41 7.55
N ILE A 124 -2.44 -17.60 8.10
CA ILE A 124 -1.94 -18.88 7.60
C ILE A 124 -2.36 -19.08 6.15
N GLY A 125 -3.64 -18.82 5.80
CA GLY A 125 -4.11 -18.92 4.43
C GLY A 125 -3.38 -17.98 3.46
N ARG A 126 -2.97 -16.78 3.89
CA ARG A 126 -2.14 -15.89 3.05
C ARG A 126 -0.74 -16.44 2.82
N LEU A 127 -0.12 -16.99 3.87
CA LEU A 127 1.23 -17.58 3.78
C LEU A 127 1.23 -18.86 2.94
N GLU A 128 0.23 -19.72 3.12
CA GLU A 128 0.03 -20.91 2.28
C GLU A 128 -0.07 -20.53 0.81
N TYR A 129 -0.86 -19.50 0.47
CA TYR A 129 -0.98 -19.04 -0.92
C TYR A 129 0.36 -18.53 -1.49
N ILE A 130 1.15 -17.80 -0.70
CA ILE A 130 2.50 -17.36 -1.12
C ILE A 130 3.40 -18.58 -1.38
N HIS A 131 3.35 -19.58 -0.48
CA HIS A 131 4.15 -20.80 -0.60
C HIS A 131 3.74 -21.64 -1.81
N LEU A 132 2.46 -21.73 -2.13
CA LEU A 132 1.94 -22.38 -3.35
C LEU A 132 2.46 -21.73 -4.64
N LYS A 133 2.83 -20.44 -4.59
CA LYS A 133 3.48 -19.73 -5.70
C LYS A 133 5.01 -19.85 -5.69
N CYS A 134 5.58 -20.75 -4.86
CA CYS A 134 7.01 -20.98 -4.70
C CYS A 134 7.81 -19.80 -4.15
N PHE A 135 7.17 -18.94 -3.34
CA PHE A 135 7.83 -17.84 -2.64
C PHE A 135 7.82 -18.07 -1.13
N ILE A 136 8.77 -17.47 -0.43
CA ILE A 136 8.79 -17.35 1.03
C ILE A 136 8.71 -15.85 1.35
N HIS A 137 7.79 -15.44 2.22
CA HIS A 137 7.56 -14.02 2.51
C HIS A 137 8.78 -13.34 3.15
N ARG A 138 9.45 -14.03 4.09
CA ARG A 138 10.67 -13.60 4.83
C ARG A 138 10.54 -12.36 5.74
N ASP A 139 9.46 -11.60 5.69
CA ASP A 139 9.24 -10.43 6.56
C ASP A 139 7.87 -10.48 7.26
N ILE A 140 7.60 -11.57 7.99
CA ILE A 140 6.33 -11.77 8.70
C ILE A 140 6.36 -10.92 9.99
N LYS A 141 5.54 -9.86 10.03
CA LYS A 141 5.35 -8.98 11.19
C LYS A 141 3.99 -8.28 11.14
N PRO A 142 3.45 -7.78 12.27
CA PRO A 142 2.13 -7.15 12.32
C PRO A 142 1.94 -5.98 11.35
N ASP A 143 3.00 -5.21 11.05
CA ASP A 143 2.98 -4.09 10.10
C ASP A 143 2.61 -4.51 8.66
N ASN A 144 2.89 -5.76 8.28
CA ASN A 144 2.71 -6.27 6.92
C ASN A 144 1.36 -6.98 6.72
N PHE A 145 0.52 -7.07 7.77
CA PHE A 145 -0.85 -7.55 7.66
C PHE A 145 -1.79 -6.37 7.85
N LEU A 146 -2.52 -6.03 6.79
CA LEU A 146 -3.42 -4.88 6.77
C LEU A 146 -4.86 -5.35 6.58
N MET A 147 -5.80 -4.64 7.19
CA MET A 147 -7.22 -4.86 6.97
C MET A 147 -7.69 -4.19 5.66
N GLY A 148 -8.80 -4.67 5.11
CA GLY A 148 -9.50 -3.96 4.04
C GLY A 148 -10.11 -2.64 4.51
N ILE A 149 -10.45 -1.76 3.56
CA ILE A 149 -11.19 -0.53 3.86
C ILE A 149 -12.68 -0.86 4.02
N VAL A 150 -13.32 -0.28 5.05
CA VAL A 150 -14.76 -0.42 5.24
C VAL A 150 -15.51 0.14 4.02
N GLY A 151 -16.33 -0.69 3.36
CA GLY A 151 -17.15 -0.30 2.22
C GLY A 151 -16.68 -0.82 0.86
N THR A 152 -15.54 -1.51 0.76
CA THR A 152 -15.25 -2.32 -0.43
C THR A 152 -16.04 -3.61 -0.33
N ALA A 153 -17.01 -3.81 -1.24
CA ALA A 153 -17.74 -5.06 -1.33
C ALA A 153 -16.73 -6.21 -1.42
N ILE A 154 -16.84 -7.16 -0.50
CA ILE A 154 -16.16 -8.44 -0.60
C ILE A 154 -16.66 -9.05 -1.91
N SER A 155 -15.82 -9.10 -2.93
CA SER A 155 -16.11 -9.93 -4.09
C SER A 155 -15.92 -11.36 -3.62
N SER A 156 -16.99 -11.94 -3.06
CA SER A 156 -17.10 -13.38 -2.87
C SER A 156 -16.93 -14.02 -4.25
N SER A 157 -15.80 -14.72 -4.41
CA SER A 157 -15.61 -15.75 -5.43
C SER A 157 -16.02 -17.07 -4.83
#